data_AF-A0A535A753-F1
#
_entry.id   AF-A0A535A753-F1
#
_cell.length_a   1.000
_cell.length_b   1.000
_cell.length_c   1.000
_cell.angle_alpha   90.00
_cell.angle_beta   90.00
_cell.angle_gamma   90.00
#
_symmetry.space_group_name_H-M   'P 1'
#
loop_
_entity.id
_entity.type
_entity.pdbx_description
1 polymer ?
#
loop_
_entity_poly.entity_id
_entity_poly.type
_entity_poly.pdbx_seq_one_letter_code
_entity_poly.pdbx_strand_id
1 'polypeptide(L)'
;MRAAGWSLLLLARVAAAHIVPIPPSQCVLDPAEIVAPESGVVAAVDPPAGGQVVIRYDTQASQAQFDLTAVAPRSFVAAGVAGTFALPTIFPATLTHSGDLTTVAPLPVLVTMNGSTLAVPLTLTTSLAAAGSTMVQGAPIGGDGRFTLVGLTAASGLGAPFGPGMLSVRFGCQAAPRPDTDQFVGQTTALSAGLAAQTFRLRAIFAPGGSALPDLAGTPAILRATSGGAVLATAYLPGGLAAHGRKVFIGRSADGRAALGVRMLHRSGQVSFLMAVRIAGATPPQATSASVPAEVVYEAGGFASRVSLAFRANRRGTRFRFP
;
A
#
# COMPACT_ATOMS: atom_id res chain seq x y z
N MET A 1 51.89 30.28 -31.40
CA MET A 1 52.12 28.91 -30.92
C MET A 1 50.85 28.42 -30.26
N ARG A 2 50.25 27.33 -30.77
CA ARG A 2 48.95 26.79 -30.34
C ARG A 2 49.15 25.90 -29.11
N ALA A 3 48.50 26.21 -28.00
CA ALA A 3 48.35 25.29 -26.88
C ALA A 3 47.01 24.56 -27.06
N ALA A 4 47.09 23.27 -27.43
CA ALA A 4 45.95 22.38 -27.53
C ALA A 4 45.48 22.00 -26.11
N GLY A 5 44.36 22.55 -25.68
CA GLY A 5 43.68 22.13 -24.46
C GLY A 5 42.88 20.85 -24.72
N TRP A 6 43.42 19.72 -24.29
CA TRP A 6 42.68 18.46 -24.24
C TRP A 6 41.61 18.53 -23.13
N SER A 7 40.35 18.63 -23.54
CA SER A 7 39.22 18.45 -22.63
C SER A 7 39.04 16.96 -22.35
N LEU A 8 39.50 16.51 -21.17
CA LEU A 8 39.14 15.20 -20.62
C LEU A 8 37.63 15.19 -20.32
N LEU A 9 36.85 14.53 -21.17
CA LEU A 9 35.50 14.08 -20.86
C LEU A 9 35.59 12.91 -19.87
N LEU A 10 35.39 13.19 -18.58
CA LEU A 10 35.10 12.15 -17.60
C LEU A 10 33.74 11.52 -17.93
N LEU A 11 33.78 10.41 -18.66
CA LEU A 11 32.70 9.43 -18.70
C LEU A 11 32.60 8.81 -17.30
N ALA A 12 31.80 9.42 -16.43
CA ALA A 12 31.35 8.76 -15.22
C ALA A 12 30.55 7.52 -15.64
N ARG A 13 31.21 6.35 -15.60
CA ARG A 13 30.50 5.06 -15.64
C ARG A 13 29.55 5.09 -14.45
N VAL A 14 28.25 5.14 -14.72
CA VAL A 14 27.22 4.88 -13.73
C VAL A 14 27.56 3.51 -13.15
N ALA A 15 27.99 3.49 -11.89
CA ALA A 15 28.22 2.24 -11.19
C ALA A 15 26.87 1.51 -11.22
N ALA A 16 26.80 0.38 -11.95
CA ALA A 16 25.72 -0.56 -11.74
C ALA A 16 25.81 -0.94 -10.27
N ALA A 17 24.83 -0.49 -9.47
CA ALA A 17 24.71 -0.94 -8.10
C ALA A 17 24.69 -2.47 -8.17
N HIS A 18 25.70 -3.10 -7.55
CA HIS A 18 25.78 -4.55 -7.55
C HIS A 18 24.55 -5.04 -6.77
N ILE A 19 23.68 -5.81 -7.42
CA ILE A 19 22.58 -6.47 -6.73
C ILE A 19 23.21 -7.48 -5.79
N VAL A 20 23.10 -7.21 -4.49
CA VAL A 20 23.63 -8.07 -3.45
C VAL A 20 22.54 -9.09 -3.13
N PRO A 21 22.80 -10.40 -3.22
CA PRO A 21 21.81 -11.40 -2.87
C PRO A 21 21.23 -11.12 -1.47
N ILE A 22 19.92 -10.92 -1.42
CA ILE A 22 19.22 -10.70 -0.16
C ILE A 22 18.96 -12.09 0.45
N PRO A 23 19.52 -12.41 1.63
CA PRO A 23 19.26 -13.68 2.28
C PRO A 23 17.76 -13.81 2.60
N PRO A 24 17.19 -15.03 2.56
CA PRO A 24 15.81 -15.24 3.00
C PRO A 24 15.63 -14.78 4.45
N SER A 25 14.53 -14.08 4.72
CA SER A 25 14.14 -13.76 6.09
C SER A 25 13.34 -14.90 6.69
N GLN A 26 13.41 -15.02 8.01
CA GLN A 26 12.51 -15.84 8.81
C GLN A 26 11.77 -14.94 9.80
N CYS A 27 10.52 -15.28 10.09
CA CYS A 27 9.76 -14.60 11.13
C CYS A 27 8.66 -15.48 11.73
N VAL A 28 8.30 -15.21 12.98
CA VAL A 28 7.09 -15.75 13.61
C VAL A 28 5.98 -14.72 13.44
N LEU A 29 4.80 -15.17 12.98
CA LEU A 29 3.64 -14.30 12.85
C LEU A 29 3.21 -13.78 14.22
N ASP A 30 3.04 -12.47 14.32
CA ASP A 30 2.44 -11.81 15.47
C ASP A 30 0.97 -12.25 15.64
N PRO A 31 0.36 -12.02 16.82
CA PRO A 31 -1.09 -12.10 16.96
C PRO A 31 -1.77 -11.30 15.84
N ALA A 32 -2.85 -11.86 15.30
CA ALA A 32 -3.65 -11.15 14.32
C ALA A 32 -4.96 -10.68 14.89
N GLU A 33 -5.60 -9.79 14.15
CA GLU A 33 -6.91 -9.26 14.46
C GLU A 33 -7.81 -9.50 13.26
N ILE A 34 -8.99 -10.08 13.52
CA ILE A 34 -10.07 -10.19 12.56
C ILE A 34 -11.19 -9.29 13.05
N VAL A 35 -11.62 -8.35 12.22
CA VAL A 35 -12.69 -7.40 12.55
C VAL A 35 -13.79 -7.51 11.50
N ALA A 36 -15.02 -7.72 11.94
CA ALA A 36 -16.22 -7.60 11.13
C ALA A 36 -17.01 -6.35 11.58
N PRO A 37 -16.81 -5.20 10.92
CA PRO A 37 -17.36 -3.93 11.40
C PRO A 37 -18.88 -3.91 11.51
N GLU A 38 -19.57 -4.58 10.58
CA GLU A 38 -21.03 -4.58 10.50
C GLU A 38 -21.69 -5.36 11.65
N SER A 39 -21.08 -6.47 12.09
CA SER A 39 -21.55 -7.26 13.24
C SER A 39 -20.94 -6.78 14.57
N GLY A 40 -19.94 -5.89 14.53
CA GLY A 40 -19.21 -5.42 15.70
C GLY A 40 -18.29 -6.47 16.33
N VAL A 41 -18.05 -7.60 15.65
CA VAL A 41 -17.25 -8.69 16.19
C VAL A 41 -15.78 -8.47 15.90
N VAL A 42 -14.97 -8.58 16.95
CA VAL A 42 -13.51 -8.59 16.89
C VAL A 42 -13.01 -9.90 17.47
N ALA A 43 -12.06 -10.53 16.78
CA ALA A 43 -11.37 -11.71 17.25
C ALA A 43 -9.86 -11.50 17.24
N ALA A 44 -9.21 -11.81 18.36
CA ALA A 44 -7.77 -11.96 18.41
C ALA A 44 -7.42 -13.38 17.97
N VAL A 45 -6.49 -13.48 17.03
CA VAL A 45 -5.93 -14.75 16.58
C VAL A 45 -4.59 -14.92 17.26
N ASP A 46 -4.42 -16.06 17.92
CA ASP A 46 -3.19 -16.38 18.62
C ASP A 46 -2.00 -16.45 17.64
N PRO A 47 -0.76 -16.27 18.13
CA PRO A 47 0.42 -16.68 17.38
C PRO A 47 0.32 -18.16 16.97
N PRO A 48 0.98 -18.58 15.88
CA PRO A 48 1.01 -19.99 15.51
C PRO A 48 1.68 -20.83 16.61
N ALA A 49 1.12 -22.00 16.89
CA ALA A 49 1.67 -22.94 17.89
C ALA A 49 3.08 -23.45 17.55
N GLY A 50 3.52 -23.25 16.30
CA GLY A 50 4.86 -23.55 15.82
C GLY A 50 5.02 -23.14 14.36
N GLY A 51 6.27 -23.15 13.90
CA GLY A 51 6.62 -22.77 12.54
C GLY A 51 7.05 -21.32 12.39
N GLN A 52 7.78 -21.06 11.31
CA GLN A 52 8.20 -19.74 10.90
C GLN A 52 7.84 -19.54 9.44
N VAL A 53 7.49 -18.31 9.10
CA VAL A 53 7.39 -17.88 7.72
C VAL A 53 8.81 -17.72 7.19
N VAL A 54 9.08 -18.27 6.01
CA VAL A 54 10.29 -17.97 5.24
C VAL A 54 9.91 -16.99 4.13
N ILE A 55 10.62 -15.87 4.04
CA ILE A 55 10.41 -14.86 3.00
C ILE A 55 11.63 -14.86 2.08
N ARG A 56 11.41 -15.16 0.81
CA ARG A 56 12.45 -15.15 -0.23
C ARG A 56 12.26 -13.95 -1.13
N TYR A 57 13.36 -13.33 -1.55
CA TYR A 57 13.33 -12.07 -2.27
C TYR A 57 13.87 -12.21 -3.68
N ASP A 58 13.17 -11.62 -4.63
CA ASP A 58 13.62 -11.43 -6.01
C ASP A 58 13.61 -9.93 -6.32
N THR A 59 14.79 -9.32 -6.30
CA THR A 59 14.96 -7.88 -6.57
C THR A 59 14.71 -7.54 -8.04
N GLN A 60 14.98 -8.47 -8.96
CA GLN A 60 14.76 -8.28 -10.41
C GLN A 60 13.27 -8.23 -10.74
N ALA A 61 12.50 -9.14 -10.17
CA ALA A 61 11.04 -9.12 -10.29
C ALA A 61 10.37 -8.12 -9.34
N SER A 62 11.12 -7.58 -8.37
CA SER A 62 10.61 -6.81 -7.24
C SER A 62 9.49 -7.54 -6.50
N GLN A 63 9.79 -8.78 -6.11
CA GLN A 63 8.87 -9.69 -5.45
C GLN A 63 9.45 -10.25 -4.14
N ALA A 64 8.55 -10.57 -3.23
CA ALA A 64 8.78 -11.38 -2.04
C ALA A 64 7.85 -12.60 -2.08
N GLN A 65 8.40 -13.79 -1.94
CA GLN A 65 7.66 -15.03 -1.82
C GLN A 65 7.58 -15.42 -0.35
N PHE A 66 6.36 -15.54 0.16
CA PHE A 66 6.08 -16.02 1.50
C PHE A 66 5.87 -17.53 1.45
N ASP A 67 6.59 -18.26 2.29
CA ASP A 67 6.47 -19.71 2.49
C ASP A 67 6.08 -19.97 3.94
N LEU A 68 4.88 -20.49 4.10
CA LEU A 68 4.19 -20.81 5.35
C LEU A 68 4.00 -22.33 5.50
N THR A 69 4.74 -23.15 4.76
CA THR A 69 4.63 -24.62 4.82
C THR A 69 4.79 -25.17 6.24
N ALA A 70 5.62 -24.52 7.06
CA ALA A 70 5.83 -24.89 8.45
C ALA A 70 4.81 -24.28 9.45
N VAL A 71 3.96 -23.36 9.01
CA VAL A 71 3.07 -22.57 9.89
C VAL A 71 1.70 -23.24 9.98
N ALA A 72 1.35 -23.70 11.18
CA ALA A 72 0.05 -24.30 11.44
C ALA A 72 -1.10 -23.27 11.40
N PRO A 73 -2.34 -23.68 11.07
CA PRO A 73 -3.53 -22.86 11.29
C PRO A 73 -3.60 -22.36 12.73
N ARG A 74 -4.02 -21.10 12.91
CA ARG A 74 -3.99 -20.41 14.21
C ARG A 74 -5.38 -20.34 14.82
N SER A 75 -5.49 -20.54 16.13
CA SER A 75 -6.77 -20.46 16.86
C SER A 75 -7.23 -19.03 17.08
N PHE A 76 -8.54 -18.85 17.15
CA PHE A 76 -9.17 -17.65 17.69
C PHE A 76 -10.51 -18.01 18.34
N VAL A 77 -11.03 -17.09 19.15
CA VAL A 77 -12.41 -17.13 19.65
C VAL A 77 -13.10 -15.81 19.28
N ALA A 78 -14.24 -15.90 18.59
CA ALA A 78 -15.03 -14.76 18.16
C ALA A 78 -16.43 -14.87 18.76
N ALA A 79 -16.83 -13.92 19.63
CA ALA A 79 -18.14 -13.94 20.30
C ALA A 79 -18.51 -15.32 20.91
N GLY A 80 -17.54 -16.01 21.52
CA GLY A 80 -17.71 -17.34 22.12
C GLY A 80 -17.61 -18.53 21.16
N VAL A 81 -17.47 -18.30 19.85
CA VAL A 81 -17.28 -19.34 18.84
C VAL A 81 -15.79 -19.55 18.58
N ALA A 82 -15.31 -20.77 18.80
CA ALA A 82 -13.94 -21.15 18.47
C ALA A 82 -13.77 -21.33 16.95
N GLY A 83 -12.62 -20.90 16.43
CA GLY A 83 -12.29 -21.05 15.01
C GLY A 83 -10.79 -21.12 14.75
N THR A 84 -10.45 -21.36 13.49
CA THR A 84 -9.06 -21.31 13.01
C THR A 84 -8.93 -20.41 11.79
N PHE A 85 -7.75 -19.79 11.69
CA PHE A 85 -7.35 -18.88 10.63
C PHE A 85 -6.06 -19.41 9.98
N ALA A 86 -6.06 -19.51 8.65
CA ALA A 86 -4.87 -19.89 7.89
C ALA A 86 -4.72 -19.06 6.61
N LEU A 87 -3.49 -18.72 6.28
CA LEU A 87 -3.11 -18.14 4.99
C LEU A 87 -2.74 -19.28 4.01
N PRO A 88 -2.72 -19.02 2.69
CA PRO A 88 -2.15 -19.97 1.74
C PRO A 88 -0.72 -20.35 2.10
N THR A 89 -0.36 -21.60 1.82
CA THR A 89 0.96 -22.15 2.15
C THR A 89 2.10 -21.39 1.48
N ILE A 90 1.93 -20.98 0.22
CA ILE A 90 2.93 -20.20 -0.51
C ILE A 90 2.21 -19.13 -1.31
N PHE A 91 2.67 -17.88 -1.24
CA PHE A 91 2.14 -16.81 -2.07
C PHE A 91 3.18 -15.71 -2.37
N PRO A 92 3.11 -15.08 -3.55
CA PRO A 92 3.95 -13.93 -3.89
C PRO A 92 3.29 -12.59 -3.52
N ALA A 93 4.15 -11.63 -3.19
CA ALA A 93 3.80 -10.21 -3.08
C ALA A 93 4.82 -9.37 -3.86
N THR A 94 4.37 -8.27 -4.44
CA THR A 94 5.26 -7.22 -4.95
C THR A 94 5.85 -6.47 -3.78
N LEU A 95 7.15 -6.19 -3.81
CA LEU A 95 7.88 -5.42 -2.80
C LEU A 95 8.51 -4.19 -3.45
N THR A 96 8.26 -3.01 -2.89
CA THR A 96 8.82 -1.75 -3.37
C THR A 96 10.00 -1.28 -2.51
N HIS A 97 10.75 -0.30 -3.01
CA HIS A 97 11.83 0.33 -2.23
C HIS A 97 11.39 0.95 -0.90
N SER A 98 10.12 1.39 -0.78
CA SER A 98 9.60 1.89 0.50
C SER A 98 9.36 0.80 1.55
N GLY A 99 9.64 -0.47 1.22
CA GLY A 99 9.34 -1.62 2.05
C GLY A 99 7.86 -2.01 2.02
N ASP A 100 7.07 -1.46 1.08
CA ASP A 100 5.67 -1.81 0.97
C ASP A 100 5.49 -3.12 0.18
N LEU A 101 4.63 -3.99 0.72
CA LEU A 101 4.25 -5.27 0.13
C LEU A 101 2.79 -5.22 -0.31
N THR A 102 2.47 -5.79 -1.47
CA THR A 102 1.09 -6.06 -1.89
C THR A 102 1.03 -7.41 -2.59
N THR A 103 0.12 -8.30 -2.19
CA THR A 103 -0.06 -9.62 -2.82
C THR A 103 -0.45 -9.47 -4.29
N VAL A 104 0.15 -10.29 -5.16
CA VAL A 104 -0.02 -10.18 -6.62
C VAL A 104 -1.47 -10.46 -7.06
N ALA A 105 -2.21 -11.23 -6.28
CA ALA A 105 -3.63 -11.51 -6.45
C ALA A 105 -4.32 -11.65 -5.07
N PRO A 106 -5.66 -11.54 -5.00
CA PRO A 106 -6.39 -11.87 -3.79
C PRO A 106 -6.09 -13.30 -3.32
N LEU A 107 -5.73 -13.45 -2.06
CA LEU A 107 -5.39 -14.72 -1.45
C LEU A 107 -6.62 -15.36 -0.80
N PRO A 108 -6.83 -16.68 -0.94
CA PRO A 108 -7.87 -17.39 -0.21
C PRO A 108 -7.42 -17.57 1.26
N VAL A 109 -7.85 -16.65 2.12
CA VAL A 109 -7.64 -16.76 3.56
C VAL A 109 -8.68 -17.71 4.14
N LEU A 110 -8.24 -18.82 4.71
CA LEU A 110 -9.14 -19.84 5.22
C LEU A 110 -9.57 -19.51 6.64
N VAL A 111 -10.88 -19.44 6.85
CA VAL A 111 -11.49 -19.29 8.17
C VAL A 111 -12.36 -20.51 8.42
N THR A 112 -12.07 -21.25 9.49
CA THR A 112 -12.85 -22.41 9.90
C THR A 112 -13.58 -22.11 11.20
N MET A 113 -14.90 -22.26 11.22
CA MET A 113 -15.74 -22.10 12.42
C MET A 113 -16.98 -22.99 12.27
N ASN A 114 -17.58 -23.42 13.38
CA ASN A 114 -18.82 -24.21 13.36
C ASN A 114 -18.76 -25.44 12.43
N GLY A 115 -17.59 -26.09 12.34
CA GLY A 115 -17.37 -27.26 11.48
C GLY A 115 -17.26 -26.98 9.98
N SER A 116 -17.27 -25.71 9.54
CA SER A 116 -17.16 -25.32 8.13
C SER A 116 -15.93 -24.46 7.87
N THR A 117 -15.26 -24.67 6.75
CA THR A 117 -14.14 -23.85 6.26
C THR A 117 -14.58 -23.02 5.07
N LEU A 118 -14.34 -21.71 5.12
CA LEU A 118 -14.58 -20.80 4.01
C LEU A 118 -13.28 -20.11 3.58
N ALA A 119 -13.08 -19.98 2.28
CA ALA A 119 -12.01 -19.18 1.70
C ALA A 119 -12.48 -17.75 1.47
N VAL A 120 -11.92 -16.81 2.23
CA VAL A 120 -12.21 -15.38 2.11
C VAL A 120 -11.13 -14.74 1.24
N PRO A 121 -11.46 -14.23 0.04
CA PRO A 121 -10.49 -13.60 -0.84
C PRO A 121 -10.05 -12.25 -0.29
N LEU A 122 -8.76 -12.10 0.00
CA LEU A 122 -8.17 -10.86 0.53
C LEU A 122 -6.90 -10.51 -0.24
N THR A 123 -6.86 -9.29 -0.78
CA THR A 123 -5.58 -8.68 -1.15
C THR A 123 -4.92 -8.17 0.13
N LEU A 124 -3.74 -8.72 0.45
CA LEU A 124 -2.98 -8.31 1.62
C LEU A 124 -1.93 -7.29 1.21
N THR A 125 -1.85 -6.19 1.95
CA THR A 125 -0.89 -5.13 1.70
C THR A 125 -0.35 -4.54 2.99
N THR A 126 0.87 -4.02 2.99
CA THR A 126 1.34 -3.14 4.07
C THR A 126 0.83 -1.72 3.91
N SER A 127 0.25 -1.35 2.77
CA SER A 127 -0.23 -0.01 2.44
C SER A 127 -1.66 0.23 2.96
N LEU A 128 -2.65 0.28 2.06
CA LEU A 128 -4.05 0.57 2.37
C LEU A 128 -4.95 -0.53 1.81
N ALA A 129 -5.82 -1.08 2.64
CA ALA A 129 -6.93 -1.91 2.21
C ALA A 129 -8.23 -1.13 2.44
N ALA A 130 -9.13 -1.10 1.44
CA ALA A 130 -10.37 -0.32 1.52
C ALA A 130 -11.56 -1.10 0.93
N ALA A 131 -12.72 -0.97 1.57
CA ALA A 131 -13.99 -1.50 1.14
C ALA A 131 -15.11 -0.60 1.68
N GLY A 132 -16.04 -0.19 0.82
CA GLY A 132 -17.08 0.78 1.21
C GLY A 132 -16.47 2.07 1.78
N SER A 133 -16.89 2.44 2.99
CA SER A 133 -16.35 3.59 3.74
C SER A 133 -15.19 3.23 4.68
N THR A 134 -14.82 1.96 4.77
CA THR A 134 -13.82 1.47 5.71
C THR A 134 -12.47 1.39 5.03
N MET A 135 -11.43 1.81 5.75
CA MET A 135 -10.05 1.76 5.28
C MET A 135 -9.13 1.36 6.43
N VAL A 136 -8.31 0.34 6.19
CA VAL A 136 -7.31 -0.15 7.14
C VAL A 136 -5.94 0.11 6.53
N GLN A 137 -4.99 0.53 7.38
CA GLN A 137 -3.63 0.84 6.97
C GLN A 137 -2.65 -0.12 7.64
N GLY A 138 -1.74 -0.68 6.88
CA GLY A 138 -0.63 -1.48 7.39
C GLY A 138 0.63 -0.65 7.63
N ALA A 139 1.74 -1.34 7.87
CA ALA A 139 3.06 -0.75 8.06
C ALA A 139 4.07 -1.43 7.15
N PRO A 140 4.92 -0.66 6.44
CA PRO A 140 5.93 -1.23 5.55
C PRO A 140 7.02 -1.92 6.38
N ILE A 141 7.93 -2.63 5.71
CA ILE A 141 9.12 -3.19 6.36
C ILE A 141 9.98 -2.05 6.92
N GLY A 142 9.98 -1.93 8.24
CA GLY A 142 10.69 -0.91 9.00
C GLY A 142 12.19 -1.18 9.15
N GLY A 143 12.85 -0.27 9.85
CA GLY A 143 14.30 -0.30 10.08
C GLY A 143 14.80 -1.57 10.80
N ASP A 144 13.93 -2.18 11.59
CA ASP A 144 14.11 -3.39 12.40
C ASP A 144 13.53 -4.66 11.75
N GLY A 145 12.99 -4.54 10.53
CA GLY A 145 12.33 -5.63 9.81
C GLY A 145 10.87 -5.86 10.18
N ARG A 146 10.28 -5.09 11.10
CA ARG A 146 8.85 -5.19 11.43
C ARG A 146 7.99 -4.67 10.29
N PHE A 147 6.91 -5.37 9.99
CA PHE A 147 5.88 -4.91 9.06
C PHE A 147 4.50 -5.37 9.53
N THR A 148 3.45 -4.78 8.96
CA THR A 148 2.06 -5.16 9.23
C THR A 148 1.30 -5.24 7.92
N LEU A 149 0.83 -6.44 7.59
CA LEU A 149 -0.10 -6.71 6.50
C LEU A 149 -1.54 -6.48 6.97
N VAL A 150 -2.32 -5.86 6.09
CA VAL A 150 -3.74 -5.65 6.26
C VAL A 150 -4.48 -6.13 5.01
N GLY A 151 -5.67 -6.69 5.20
CA GLY A 151 -6.58 -7.06 4.14
C GLY A 151 -7.99 -6.65 4.50
N LEU A 152 -8.80 -6.31 3.50
CA LEU A 152 -10.20 -5.94 3.68
C LEU A 152 -11.01 -6.43 2.49
N THR A 153 -12.11 -7.12 2.74
CA THR A 153 -13.13 -7.47 1.74
C THR A 153 -14.46 -6.85 2.11
N ALA A 154 -15.25 -6.45 1.11
CA ALA A 154 -16.63 -5.99 1.30
C ALA A 154 -17.62 -7.15 1.55
N ALA A 155 -17.27 -8.36 1.14
CA ALA A 155 -18.12 -9.54 1.26
C ALA A 155 -17.25 -10.75 1.61
N SER A 156 -17.28 -11.14 2.88
CA SER A 156 -16.55 -12.30 3.36
C SER A 156 -17.28 -13.61 3.09
N GLY A 157 -18.61 -13.58 2.99
CA GLY A 157 -19.46 -14.76 2.88
C GLY A 157 -19.52 -15.61 4.15
N LEU A 158 -18.91 -15.17 5.25
CA LEU A 158 -18.90 -15.91 6.52
C LEU A 158 -20.30 -15.94 7.15
N GLY A 159 -20.58 -16.99 7.92
CA GLY A 159 -21.76 -17.04 8.79
C GLY A 159 -21.54 -16.27 10.09
N ALA A 160 -22.47 -16.43 11.04
CA ALA A 160 -22.25 -15.99 12.42
C ALA A 160 -20.96 -16.64 12.99
N PRO A 161 -20.18 -15.90 13.79
CA PRO A 161 -20.50 -14.59 14.39
C PRO A 161 -20.14 -13.38 13.51
N PHE A 162 -19.24 -13.51 12.53
CA PHE A 162 -18.78 -12.36 11.74
C PHE A 162 -19.83 -11.82 10.77
N GLY A 163 -20.65 -12.69 10.20
CA GLY A 163 -21.62 -12.36 9.16
C GLY A 163 -21.00 -12.23 7.77
N PRO A 164 -21.83 -12.16 6.71
CA PRO A 164 -21.36 -12.31 5.33
C PRO A 164 -20.73 -11.05 4.73
N GLY A 165 -20.86 -9.91 5.42
CA GLY A 165 -20.41 -8.60 4.97
C GLY A 165 -18.92 -8.40 5.15
N MET A 166 -18.56 -7.15 5.46
CA MET A 166 -17.17 -6.72 5.49
C MET A 166 -16.32 -7.45 6.54
N LEU A 167 -15.12 -7.85 6.14
CA LEU A 167 -14.14 -8.48 7.02
C LEU A 167 -12.76 -7.89 6.78
N SER A 168 -12.13 -7.41 7.85
CA SER A 168 -10.76 -6.95 7.86
C SER A 168 -9.86 -7.90 8.63
N VAL A 169 -8.63 -8.08 8.16
CA VAL A 169 -7.61 -8.88 8.82
C VAL A 169 -6.35 -8.02 8.94
N ARG A 170 -5.71 -8.05 10.11
CA ARG A 170 -4.42 -7.40 10.36
C ARG A 170 -3.47 -8.37 11.04
N PHE A 171 -2.25 -8.50 10.53
CA PHE A 171 -1.18 -9.27 11.17
C PHE A 171 0.19 -8.76 10.74
N GLY A 172 1.23 -9.14 11.46
CA GLY A 172 2.59 -8.73 11.15
C GLY A 172 3.59 -9.81 11.49
N CYS A 173 4.85 -9.52 11.23
CA CYS A 173 5.98 -10.22 11.83
C CYS A 173 7.22 -9.33 11.76
N GLN A 174 8.35 -9.83 12.25
CA GLN A 174 9.67 -9.21 12.10
C GLN A 174 10.55 -10.05 11.19
N ALA A 175 10.77 -9.59 9.95
CA ALA A 175 11.67 -10.25 9.01
C ALA A 175 13.12 -10.18 9.51
N ALA A 176 13.71 -11.35 9.81
CA ALA A 176 15.09 -11.47 10.27
C ALA A 176 15.88 -12.49 9.41
N PRO A 177 17.00 -12.10 8.76
CA PRO A 177 17.51 -10.73 8.63
C PRO A 177 16.53 -9.82 7.91
N ARG A 178 16.59 -8.51 8.18
CA ARG A 178 15.82 -7.50 7.46
C ARG A 178 16.30 -7.46 5.99
N PRO A 179 15.41 -7.45 4.99
CA PRO A 179 15.81 -7.25 3.60
C PRO A 179 16.31 -5.82 3.38
N ASP A 180 17.32 -5.68 2.52
CA ASP A 180 17.74 -4.39 2.01
C ASP A 180 16.72 -3.90 0.97
N THR A 181 15.75 -3.11 1.43
CA THR A 181 14.65 -2.62 0.60
C THR A 181 15.13 -1.68 -0.51
N ASP A 182 16.31 -1.09 -0.40
CA ASP A 182 16.84 -0.14 -1.41
C ASP A 182 17.21 -0.81 -2.73
N GLN A 183 17.30 -2.14 -2.76
CA GLN A 183 17.56 -2.92 -3.98
C GLN A 183 16.31 -3.19 -4.81
N PHE A 184 15.12 -2.86 -4.30
CA PHE A 184 13.85 -3.03 -5.01
C PHE A 184 13.52 -1.77 -5.81
N VAL A 185 12.75 -1.93 -6.89
CA VAL A 185 12.33 -0.79 -7.69
C VAL A 185 11.13 -0.07 -7.06
N GLY A 186 10.76 1.09 -7.63
CA GLY A 186 9.63 1.88 -7.16
C GLY A 186 10.08 3.15 -6.45
N GLN A 187 9.88 4.30 -7.09
CA GLN A 187 10.18 5.59 -6.51
C GLN A 187 8.97 6.52 -6.57
N THR A 188 8.82 7.35 -5.54
CA THR A 188 7.85 8.44 -5.53
C THR A 188 8.54 9.75 -5.20
N THR A 189 8.24 10.77 -5.99
CA THR A 189 8.68 12.15 -5.77
C THR A 189 7.45 13.01 -5.50
N ALA A 190 7.36 13.55 -4.29
CA ALA A 190 6.36 14.57 -3.97
C ALA A 190 6.62 15.83 -4.79
N LEU A 191 5.61 16.36 -5.49
CA LEU A 191 5.73 17.64 -6.17
C LEU A 191 5.11 18.77 -5.35
N SER A 192 3.90 18.55 -4.87
CA SER A 192 3.21 19.49 -4.00
C SER A 192 2.05 18.82 -3.28
N ALA A 193 1.71 19.33 -2.11
CA ALA A 193 0.38 19.19 -1.57
C ALA A 193 -0.06 20.43 -0.81
N GLY A 194 -1.36 20.57 -0.70
CA GLY A 194 -1.97 21.68 0.00
C GLY A 194 -3.36 21.32 0.49
N LEU A 195 -3.74 21.97 1.57
CA LEU A 195 -5.06 21.89 2.13
C LEU A 195 -5.61 23.31 2.21
N ALA A 196 -6.59 23.60 1.35
CA ALA A 196 -7.18 24.92 1.25
C ALA A 196 -8.70 24.81 1.13
N ALA A 197 -9.43 25.58 1.94
CA ALA A 197 -10.89 25.60 1.96
C ALA A 197 -11.51 24.18 1.96
N GLN A 198 -11.07 23.32 2.89
CA GLN A 198 -11.50 21.91 3.00
C GLN A 198 -11.29 21.08 1.71
N THR A 199 -10.35 21.50 0.87
CA THR A 199 -9.95 20.75 -0.32
C THR A 199 -8.50 20.32 -0.16
N PHE A 200 -8.29 19.01 -0.09
CA PHE A 200 -6.97 18.41 -0.18
C PHE A 200 -6.56 18.30 -1.64
N ARG A 201 -5.31 18.66 -1.93
CA ARG A 201 -4.69 18.48 -3.24
C ARG A 201 -3.31 17.88 -3.08
N LEU A 202 -2.99 16.89 -3.91
CA LEU A 202 -1.67 16.28 -3.99
C LEU A 202 -1.23 16.18 -5.45
N ARG A 203 0.06 16.39 -5.68
CA ARG A 203 0.74 16.04 -6.93
C ARG A 203 2.01 15.28 -6.58
N ALA A 204 2.19 14.14 -7.22
CA ALA A 204 3.36 13.30 -7.07
C ALA A 204 3.74 12.69 -8.42
N ILE A 205 5.01 12.39 -8.61
CA ILE A 205 5.48 11.52 -9.68
C ILE A 205 5.79 10.18 -9.05
N PHE A 206 5.34 9.09 -9.66
CA PHE A 206 5.79 7.76 -9.28
C PHE A 206 6.37 7.02 -10.48
N ALA A 207 7.38 6.22 -10.21
CA ALA A 207 8.10 5.39 -11.17
C ALA A 207 8.16 3.97 -10.60
N PRO A 208 7.24 3.07 -11.01
CA PRO A 208 7.18 1.70 -10.48
C PRO A 208 8.46 0.90 -10.73
N GLY A 209 9.22 1.25 -11.78
CA GLY A 209 10.56 0.73 -12.08
C GLY A 209 10.64 -0.74 -12.55
N GLY A 210 9.50 -1.45 -12.64
CA GLY A 210 9.40 -2.77 -13.27
C GLY A 210 9.12 -2.71 -14.77
N SER A 211 9.19 -3.86 -15.44
CA SER A 211 8.85 -4.02 -16.86
C SER A 211 7.34 -4.04 -17.11
N ALA A 212 6.55 -4.47 -16.12
CA ALA A 212 5.10 -4.43 -16.16
C ALA A 212 4.59 -3.01 -15.89
N LEU A 213 3.69 -2.52 -16.76
CA LEU A 213 3.00 -1.26 -16.53
C LEU A 213 1.95 -1.42 -15.43
N PRO A 214 1.75 -0.41 -14.57
CA PRO A 214 0.71 -0.43 -13.55
C PRO A 214 -0.69 -0.51 -14.19
N ASP A 215 -1.55 -1.38 -13.65
CA ASP A 215 -2.93 -1.54 -14.11
C ASP A 215 -3.86 -0.51 -13.46
N LEU A 216 -3.78 0.72 -13.94
CA LEU A 216 -4.53 1.85 -13.38
C LEU A 216 -6.05 1.71 -13.52
N ALA A 217 -6.53 0.90 -14.48
CA ALA A 217 -7.95 0.77 -14.78
C ALA A 217 -8.58 -0.45 -14.08
N GLY A 218 -7.84 -1.55 -13.92
CA GLY A 218 -8.33 -2.78 -13.30
C GLY A 218 -8.05 -2.88 -11.80
N THR A 219 -7.23 -2.01 -11.23
CA THR A 219 -6.94 -2.00 -9.78
C THR A 219 -7.54 -0.80 -9.06
N PRO A 220 -8.02 -0.96 -7.80
CA PRO A 220 -8.50 0.16 -7.00
C PRO A 220 -7.46 1.27 -6.84
N ALA A 221 -7.92 2.51 -6.80
CA ALA A 221 -7.09 3.63 -6.40
C ALA A 221 -7.50 4.10 -5.00
N ILE A 222 -6.55 4.07 -4.07
CA ILE A 222 -6.77 4.29 -2.64
C ILE A 222 -5.81 5.37 -2.16
N LEU A 223 -6.29 6.30 -1.34
CA LEU A 223 -5.43 7.31 -0.71
C LEU A 223 -5.90 7.61 0.71
N ARG A 224 -4.94 7.79 1.60
CA ARG A 224 -5.13 8.30 2.95
C ARG A 224 -4.07 9.35 3.25
N ALA A 225 -4.52 10.55 3.63
CA ALA A 225 -3.67 11.61 4.13
C ALA A 225 -3.90 11.78 5.64
N THR A 226 -2.81 11.79 6.41
CA THR A 226 -2.84 11.96 7.87
C THR A 226 -1.88 13.05 8.32
N SER A 227 -2.13 13.61 9.50
CA SER A 227 -1.21 14.51 10.19
C SER A 227 -1.36 14.34 11.70
N GLY A 228 -0.27 14.04 12.40
CA GLY A 228 -0.30 13.81 13.85
C GLY A 228 -1.31 12.73 14.27
N GLY A 229 -1.49 11.69 13.44
CA GLY A 229 -2.47 10.62 13.66
C GLY A 229 -3.91 10.95 13.22
N ALA A 230 -4.26 12.21 12.99
CA ALA A 230 -5.58 12.60 12.50
C ALA A 230 -5.71 12.37 11.00
N VAL A 231 -6.86 11.84 10.56
CA VAL A 231 -7.17 11.69 9.12
C VAL A 231 -7.61 13.04 8.55
N LEU A 232 -6.89 13.50 7.54
CA LEU A 232 -7.18 14.75 6.83
C LEU A 232 -8.08 14.52 5.62
N ALA A 233 -7.79 13.49 4.83
CA ALA A 233 -8.55 13.15 3.64
C ALA A 233 -8.39 11.68 3.29
N THR A 234 -9.42 11.08 2.71
CA THR A 234 -9.39 9.74 2.14
C THR A 234 -10.03 9.74 0.76
N ALA A 235 -9.57 8.84 -0.10
CA ALA A 235 -10.22 8.51 -1.35
C ALA A 235 -10.18 7.00 -1.55
N TYR A 236 -11.30 6.46 -2.01
CA TYR A 236 -11.41 5.06 -2.43
C TYR A 236 -12.18 5.01 -3.74
N LEU A 237 -11.51 4.52 -4.77
CA LEU A 237 -12.05 4.34 -6.10
C LEU A 237 -11.94 2.85 -6.45
N PRO A 238 -12.97 2.03 -6.10
CA PRO A 238 -12.89 0.57 -6.22
C PRO A 238 -12.67 0.09 -7.65
N GLY A 239 -13.25 0.79 -8.64
CA GLY A 239 -13.09 0.47 -10.06
C GLY A 239 -11.84 1.08 -10.71
N GLY A 240 -10.89 1.60 -9.93
CA GLY A 240 -9.67 2.21 -10.45
C GLY A 240 -9.90 3.55 -11.17
N LEU A 241 -9.05 3.81 -12.17
CA LEU A 241 -8.99 5.03 -12.96
C LEU A 241 -9.26 4.70 -14.43
N ALA A 242 -10.41 5.15 -14.96
CA ALA A 242 -10.80 4.91 -16.34
C ALA A 242 -9.83 5.58 -17.32
N ALA A 243 -9.50 4.88 -18.41
CA ALA A 243 -8.63 5.42 -19.45
C ALA A 243 -9.33 6.55 -20.24
N HIS A 244 -8.65 7.69 -20.36
CA HIS A 244 -9.04 8.84 -21.18
C HIS A 244 -7.97 9.05 -22.26
N GLY A 245 -8.01 8.21 -23.28
CA GLY A 245 -6.97 8.13 -24.31
C GLY A 245 -5.78 7.28 -23.86
N ARG A 246 -4.63 7.43 -24.53
CA ARG A 246 -3.49 6.50 -24.39
C ARG A 246 -2.62 6.70 -23.15
N LYS A 247 -2.65 7.87 -22.52
CA LYS A 247 -1.68 8.27 -21.49
C LYS A 247 -2.31 8.86 -20.24
N VAL A 248 -3.63 8.98 -20.19
CA VAL A 248 -4.33 9.66 -19.10
C VAL A 248 -5.39 8.73 -18.56
N PHE A 249 -5.47 8.64 -17.24
CA PHE A 249 -6.42 7.82 -16.50
C PHE A 249 -7.05 8.71 -15.44
N ILE A 250 -8.38 8.67 -15.31
CA ILE A 250 -9.11 9.52 -14.37
C ILE A 250 -10.16 8.68 -13.67
N GLY A 251 -10.21 8.80 -12.35
CA GLY A 251 -11.26 8.24 -11.52
C GLY A 251 -11.92 9.33 -10.68
N ARG A 252 -13.18 9.12 -10.35
CA ARG A 252 -13.94 9.93 -9.38
C ARG A 252 -14.62 9.00 -8.38
N SER A 253 -14.69 9.41 -7.12
CA SER A 253 -15.49 8.70 -6.12
C SER A 253 -16.98 8.83 -6.44
N ALA A 254 -17.78 7.87 -5.96
CA ALA A 254 -19.23 7.82 -6.20
C ALA A 254 -19.96 9.06 -5.64
N ASP A 255 -19.48 9.63 -4.53
CA ASP A 255 -20.00 10.85 -3.92
C ASP A 255 -19.52 12.15 -4.60
N GLY A 256 -18.68 12.04 -5.64
CA GLY A 256 -18.11 13.15 -6.38
C GLY A 256 -17.09 14.00 -5.60
N ARG A 257 -16.72 13.61 -4.37
CA ARG A 257 -15.82 14.41 -3.52
C ARG A 257 -14.35 14.22 -3.87
N ALA A 258 -13.96 13.04 -4.33
CA ALA A 258 -12.59 12.72 -4.72
C ALA A 258 -12.45 12.58 -6.24
N ALA A 259 -11.35 13.11 -6.76
CA ALA A 259 -10.90 12.90 -8.13
C ALA A 259 -9.41 12.58 -8.13
N LEU A 260 -9.05 11.49 -8.79
CA LEU A 260 -7.67 11.08 -9.03
C LEU A 260 -7.42 11.08 -10.54
N GLY A 261 -6.35 11.74 -10.96
CA GLY A 261 -5.86 11.70 -12.34
C GLY A 261 -4.43 11.18 -12.37
N VAL A 262 -4.13 10.26 -13.27
CA VAL A 262 -2.79 9.76 -13.52
C VAL A 262 -2.45 9.97 -14.99
N ARG A 263 -1.29 10.57 -15.26
CA ARG A 263 -0.77 10.77 -16.61
C ARG A 263 0.59 10.12 -16.77
N MET A 264 0.71 9.23 -17.73
CA MET A 264 1.98 8.63 -18.13
C MET A 264 2.92 9.69 -18.70
N LEU A 265 4.15 9.69 -18.19
CA LEU A 265 5.27 10.53 -18.60
C LEU A 265 6.32 9.61 -19.25
N HIS A 266 6.73 9.93 -20.47
CA HIS A 266 7.91 9.32 -21.08
C HIS A 266 9.07 10.30 -20.92
N ARG A 267 10.01 9.99 -20.02
CA ARG A 267 11.28 10.70 -19.92
C ARG A 267 12.40 9.67 -19.90
N SER A 268 13.37 9.85 -20.79
CA SER A 268 14.71 9.28 -20.63
C SER A 268 14.79 7.75 -20.47
N GLY A 269 13.92 6.98 -21.13
CA GLY A 269 13.95 5.51 -21.08
C GLY A 269 13.30 4.87 -19.84
N GLN A 270 12.75 5.66 -18.90
CA GLN A 270 11.92 5.17 -17.80
C GLN A 270 10.46 5.64 -17.97
N VAL A 271 9.53 4.72 -17.70
CA VAL A 271 8.11 5.06 -17.61
C VAL A 271 7.83 5.56 -16.20
N SER A 272 7.34 6.79 -16.10
CA SER A 272 6.89 7.41 -14.85
C SER A 272 5.48 7.96 -15.02
N PHE A 273 4.84 8.30 -13.92
CA PHE A 273 3.44 8.70 -13.90
C PHE A 273 3.26 9.92 -13.01
N LEU A 274 2.66 10.98 -13.55
CA LEU A 274 2.21 12.12 -12.78
C LEU A 274 0.83 11.81 -12.21
N MET A 275 0.74 11.68 -10.89
CA MET A 275 -0.52 11.63 -10.16
C MET A 275 -0.92 13.04 -9.73
N ALA A 276 -2.22 13.35 -9.85
CA ALA A 276 -2.83 14.51 -9.27
C ALA A 276 -4.15 14.12 -8.58
N VAL A 277 -4.31 14.57 -7.34
CA VAL A 277 -5.46 14.24 -6.50
C VAL A 277 -6.15 15.51 -6.06
N ARG A 278 -7.47 15.47 -6.00
CA ARG A 278 -8.32 16.47 -5.37
C ARG A 278 -9.38 15.77 -4.52
N ILE A 279 -9.48 16.12 -3.24
CA ILE A 279 -10.52 15.59 -2.33
C ILE A 279 -11.19 16.78 -1.64
N ALA A 280 -12.49 16.92 -1.82
CA ALA A 280 -13.33 17.90 -1.13
C ALA A 280 -13.82 17.36 0.23
N GLY A 281 -14.15 18.25 1.15
CA GLY A 281 -14.59 17.88 2.51
C GLY A 281 -13.45 17.39 3.41
N ALA A 282 -12.21 17.74 3.07
CA ALA A 282 -11.04 17.39 3.87
C ALA A 282 -11.03 18.15 5.20
N THR A 283 -10.65 17.45 6.26
CA THR A 283 -10.60 17.98 7.62
C THR A 283 -9.33 18.84 7.79
N PRO A 284 -9.46 20.13 8.16
CA PRO A 284 -8.29 20.95 8.46
C PRO A 284 -7.54 20.40 9.68
N PRO A 285 -6.20 20.37 9.66
CA PRO A 285 -5.42 20.05 10.84
C PRO A 285 -5.70 21.10 11.92
N GLN A 286 -5.71 20.68 13.19
CA GLN A 286 -5.88 21.59 14.32
C GLN A 286 -4.70 22.56 14.49
N ALA A 287 -3.59 22.34 13.77
CA ALA A 287 -2.38 23.14 13.85
C ALA A 287 -2.63 24.62 13.47
N THR A 288 -2.07 25.52 14.27
CA THR A 288 -2.08 26.98 14.06
C THR A 288 -0.99 27.44 13.09
N SER A 289 -0.07 26.55 12.69
CA SER A 289 1.02 26.84 11.77
C SER A 289 0.57 26.83 10.31
N ALA A 290 1.19 27.69 9.49
CA ALA A 290 0.97 27.72 8.04
C ALA A 290 1.48 26.47 7.31
N SER A 291 2.35 25.68 7.97
CA SER A 291 2.96 24.46 7.47
C SER A 291 2.63 23.32 8.41
N VAL A 292 2.03 22.25 7.89
CA VAL A 292 1.57 21.11 8.67
C VAL A 292 2.24 19.84 8.16
N PRO A 293 3.02 19.12 8.98
CA PRO A 293 3.63 17.86 8.57
C PRO A 293 2.52 16.84 8.30
N ALA A 294 2.63 16.12 7.21
CA ALA A 294 1.66 15.13 6.84
C ALA A 294 2.25 13.97 6.08
N GLU A 295 1.57 12.85 6.24
CA GLU A 295 1.88 11.61 5.56
C GLU A 295 0.73 11.30 4.60
N VAL A 296 1.11 10.91 3.39
CA VAL A 296 0.17 10.39 2.40
C VAL A 296 0.60 8.98 2.09
N VAL A 297 -0.31 8.04 2.31
CA VAL A 297 -0.21 6.68 1.81
C VAL A 297 -1.19 6.56 0.65
N TYR A 298 -0.76 5.94 -0.45
CA TYR A 298 -1.65 5.69 -1.58
C TYR A 298 -1.30 4.40 -2.29
N GLU A 299 -2.29 3.88 -3.01
CA GLU A 299 -2.15 2.80 -3.96
C GLU A 299 -2.83 3.23 -5.27
N ALA A 300 -2.13 3.04 -6.39
CA ALA A 300 -2.69 3.28 -7.71
C ALA A 300 -2.04 2.34 -8.72
N GLY A 301 -2.85 1.56 -9.44
CA GLY A 301 -2.31 0.68 -10.49
C GLY A 301 -1.51 -0.51 -9.94
N GLY A 302 -1.77 -0.93 -8.70
CA GLY A 302 -0.97 -1.91 -7.96
C GLY A 302 0.35 -1.36 -7.41
N PHE A 303 0.64 -0.06 -7.56
CA PHE A 303 1.81 0.59 -6.97
C PHE A 303 1.44 1.23 -5.63
N ALA A 304 1.99 0.68 -4.54
CA ALA A 304 1.88 1.22 -3.19
C ALA A 304 3.01 2.21 -2.91
N SER A 305 2.68 3.35 -2.30
CA SER A 305 3.70 4.31 -1.90
C SER A 305 3.30 5.21 -0.75
N ARG A 306 4.33 5.80 -0.13
CA ARG A 306 4.26 6.67 1.03
C ARG A 306 5.04 7.94 0.76
N VAL A 307 4.49 9.07 1.20
CA VAL A 307 5.11 10.36 1.02
C VAL A 307 4.92 11.19 2.29
N SER A 308 6.03 11.66 2.84
CA SER A 308 6.02 12.66 3.92
C SER A 308 6.30 14.03 3.34
N LEU A 309 5.43 14.99 3.60
CA LEU A 309 5.58 16.35 3.11
C LEU A 309 4.91 17.37 4.02
N ALA A 310 5.34 18.62 3.91
CA ALA A 310 4.74 19.72 4.64
C ALA A 310 3.61 20.36 3.82
N PHE A 311 2.38 20.30 4.33
CA PHE A 311 1.22 20.93 3.70
C PHE A 311 1.18 22.41 4.02
N ARG A 312 1.02 23.23 2.99
CA ARG A 312 0.63 24.63 3.21
C ARG A 312 -0.85 24.68 3.55
N ALA A 313 -1.16 25.02 4.80
CA ALA A 313 -2.52 25.27 5.26
C ALA A 313 -2.88 26.72 4.91
N ASN A 314 -3.80 26.92 3.96
CA ASN A 314 -4.30 28.26 3.65
C ASN A 314 -5.81 28.32 3.88
N ARG A 315 -6.24 29.12 4.86
CA ARG A 315 -7.66 29.34 5.16
C ARG A 315 -8.38 30.10 4.04
N ARG A 316 -7.63 30.83 3.19
CA ARG A 316 -8.17 31.52 2.00
C ARG A 316 -7.87 30.67 0.77
N GLY A 317 -8.92 30.13 0.15
CA GLY A 317 -8.81 29.26 -1.01
C GLY A 317 -8.13 29.96 -2.19
N THR A 318 -6.88 29.62 -2.48
CA THR A 318 -6.26 30.04 -3.75
C THR A 318 -6.81 29.16 -4.87
N ARG A 319 -7.41 29.81 -5.87
CA ARG A 319 -7.83 29.18 -7.13
C ARG A 319 -6.58 28.73 -7.90
N PHE A 320 -6.03 27.57 -7.57
CA PHE A 320 -5.21 26.85 -8.53
C PHE A 320 -6.15 26.34 -9.63
N ARG A 321 -6.14 27.03 -10.78
CA ARG A 321 -6.72 26.55 -12.03
C ARG A 321 -5.92 25.32 -12.46
N PHE A 322 -6.64 24.24 -12.73
CA PHE A 322 -6.12 23.11 -13.49
C PHE A 322 -6.07 23.51 -14.98
N PRO A 323 -5.05 23.08 -15.75
CA PRO A 323 -5.17 23.03 -17.20
C PRO A 323 -6.20 21.97 -17.62
#